data_AF-N1R6N9-F1
#
_entry.id   AF-N1R6N9-F1
#
_cell.length_a   1.000
_cell.length_b   1.000
_cell.length_c   1.000
_cell.angle_alpha   90.00
_cell.angle_beta   90.00
_cell.angle_gamma   90.00
#
_symmetry.space_group_name_H-M   'P 1'
#
loop_
_entity.id
_entity.type
_entity.pdbx_description
1 polymer ?
#
loop_
_entity_poly.entity_id
_entity_poly.type
_entity_poly.pdbx_seq_one_letter_code
_entity_poly.pdbx_strand_id
1 'polypeptide(L)'
;MIRQHFVAARSSQHRVAALALYRALLKTASNVPLPHHLHPGGRKHPLTKIVRERFAKNKPLTSFRLLYDSMAAGYKFLTLLTKGRDTKSPEHSEILRHLRKRNFTANLSRLESPSYKKPPRSKQRINPPLFTKVSASDEPVKYEPTIRPLPKTAFVGERKAPVTGNTAEFLPFVRIKKPQPRVFSRAVSRKTTIFRRSVNTLLSVSKKDIPRARLGDRWDAMMDTLLLEEGLTDEVVQDGPLASYHFTATLTKAWWDQKLTKITDDRTARAKAVSSLIEQELALVKEEKESGAEPTDPKVAKETLDTILTEYRQKQTEMERTRDTSFEDPFLSEQWIAKTQKLEREYAKKYEGIVDDSDRGVSWAKRQGLAKKENSLLGAVESDEDAQFFSHVAAMRRGR
;
A
#
# COMPACT_ATOMS: atom_id res chain seq x y z
N MET A 1 36.73 -24.23 2.18
CA MET A 1 35.68 -23.97 3.19
C MET A 1 34.91 -22.71 2.81
N ILE A 2 33.68 -22.86 2.31
CA ILE A 2 32.81 -21.72 1.95
C ILE A 2 32.27 -21.11 3.25
N ARG A 3 32.68 -19.87 3.57
CA ARG A 3 32.16 -19.15 4.74
C ARG A 3 30.68 -18.82 4.50
N GLN A 4 29.78 -19.59 5.11
CA GLN A 4 28.36 -19.28 5.08
C GLN A 4 28.11 -17.97 5.83
N HIS A 5 27.54 -16.98 5.15
CA HIS A 5 27.17 -15.70 5.75
C HIS A 5 25.91 -15.91 6.59
N PHE A 6 25.96 -15.51 7.86
CA PHE A 6 24.80 -15.64 8.74
C PHE A 6 23.77 -14.55 8.40
N VAL A 7 22.64 -14.97 7.86
CA VAL A 7 21.52 -14.05 7.60
C VAL A 7 20.68 -13.97 8.87
N ALA A 8 20.95 -12.96 9.69
CA ALA A 8 20.24 -12.70 10.96
C ALA A 8 18.70 -12.70 10.82
N ALA A 9 18.17 -12.27 9.67
CA ALA A 9 16.74 -12.27 9.38
C ALA A 9 16.12 -13.69 9.26
N ARG A 10 16.92 -14.73 9.02
CA ARG A 10 16.46 -16.12 8.86
C ARG A 10 16.53 -16.93 10.16
N SER A 11 17.23 -16.45 11.19
CA SER A 11 17.28 -17.11 12.50
C SER A 11 16.21 -16.53 13.43
N SER A 12 15.20 -17.34 13.74
CA SER A 12 14.15 -16.99 14.71
C SER A 12 14.74 -16.71 16.10
N GLN A 13 15.68 -17.54 16.55
CA GLN A 13 16.35 -17.43 17.85
C GLN A 13 17.08 -16.08 18.00
N HIS A 14 17.89 -15.70 17.00
CA HIS A 14 18.60 -14.41 17.02
C HIS A 14 17.62 -13.23 17.05
N ARG A 15 16.55 -13.30 16.24
CA ARG A 15 15.53 -12.24 16.21
C ARG A 15 14.85 -12.07 17.56
N VAL A 16 14.50 -13.16 18.24
CA VAL A 16 13.90 -13.11 19.59
C VAL A 16 14.88 -12.51 20.60
N ALA A 17 16.13 -12.99 20.63
CA ALA A 17 17.16 -12.48 21.54
C ALA A 17 17.44 -10.99 21.33
N ALA A 18 17.60 -10.55 20.07
CA ALA A 18 17.84 -9.16 19.73
C ALA A 18 16.66 -8.25 20.10
N LEU A 19 15.41 -8.71 19.91
CA LEU A 19 14.22 -7.97 20.31
C LEU A 19 14.08 -7.88 21.84
N ALA A 20 14.36 -8.97 22.56
CA ALA A 20 14.36 -8.98 24.01
C ALA A 20 15.39 -7.99 24.57
N LEU A 21 16.63 -8.03 24.07
CA LEU A 21 17.69 -7.11 24.45
C LEU A 21 17.34 -5.66 24.10
N TYR A 22 16.79 -5.41 22.90
CA TYR A 22 16.33 -4.09 22.48
C TYR A 22 15.27 -3.51 23.42
N ARG A 23 14.25 -4.31 23.78
CA ARG A 23 13.19 -3.90 24.71
C ARG A 23 13.75 -3.63 26.11
N ALA A 24 14.63 -4.50 26.61
CA ALA A 24 15.28 -4.33 27.92
C ALA A 24 16.13 -3.05 27.97
N LEU A 25 16.91 -2.79 26.93
CA LEU A 25 17.72 -1.56 26.80
C LEU A 25 16.85 -0.30 26.72
N LEU A 26 15.75 -0.32 25.97
CA LEU A 26 14.85 0.84 25.92
C LEU A 26 14.21 1.14 27.27
N LYS A 27 13.76 0.11 28.00
CA LYS A 27 13.13 0.25 29.31
C LYS A 27 14.13 0.71 30.39
N THR A 28 15.36 0.21 30.34
CA THR A 28 16.41 0.65 31.28
C THR A 28 16.89 2.05 30.94
N ALA A 29 17.13 2.35 29.67
CA ALA A 29 17.59 3.66 29.20
C ALA A 29 16.60 4.80 29.46
N SER A 30 15.29 4.55 29.53
CA SER A 30 14.29 5.58 29.87
C SER A 30 14.25 5.93 31.35
N ASN A 31 14.72 5.02 32.21
CA ASN A 31 14.62 5.16 33.66
C ASN A 31 15.90 5.73 34.29
N VAL A 32 16.93 6.01 33.50
CA VAL A 32 18.15 6.67 33.97
C VAL A 32 17.82 8.15 34.22
N PRO A 33 17.97 8.66 35.45
CA PRO A 33 17.70 10.06 35.73
C PRO A 33 18.70 10.94 34.95
N LEU A 34 18.24 12.01 34.31
CA LEU A 34 19.13 12.94 33.60
C LEU A 34 18.87 14.37 34.07
N PRO A 35 19.92 15.20 34.20
CA PRO A 35 19.77 16.63 34.42
C PRO A 35 19.00 17.32 33.28
N HIS A 36 18.23 18.36 33.62
CA HIS A 36 17.40 19.12 32.66
C HIS A 36 18.17 19.66 31.44
N HIS A 37 19.45 20.02 31.60
CA HIS A 37 20.28 20.52 30.48
C HIS A 37 20.58 19.44 29.41
N LEU A 38 20.53 18.15 29.77
CA LEU A 38 20.71 17.04 28.81
C LEU A 38 19.38 16.48 28.31
N HIS A 39 18.29 16.73 29.03
CA HIS A 39 16.93 16.34 28.67
C HIS A 39 15.97 17.52 28.89
N PRO A 40 15.94 18.49 27.95
CA PRO A 40 15.02 19.63 28.03
C PRO A 40 13.61 19.17 27.70
N GLY A 41 12.90 18.58 28.67
CA GLY A 41 11.45 18.28 28.65
C GLY A 41 10.90 17.49 27.45
N GLY A 42 11.75 17.01 26.55
CA GLY A 42 11.33 16.45 25.27
C GLY A 42 10.66 15.10 25.45
N ARG A 43 9.64 14.81 24.61
CA ARG A 43 8.86 13.56 24.61
C ARG A 43 9.70 12.27 24.50
N LYS A 44 10.98 12.33 24.12
CA LYS A 44 11.86 11.17 23.94
C LYS A 44 13.17 11.33 24.71
N HIS A 45 13.45 10.38 25.60
CA HIS A 45 14.69 10.33 26.38
C HIS A 45 15.92 10.15 25.45
N PRO A 46 17.01 10.93 25.60
CA PRO A 46 18.13 10.92 24.66
C PRO A 46 18.79 9.53 24.55
N LEU A 47 18.94 8.80 25.65
CA LEU A 47 19.52 7.44 25.63
C LEU A 47 18.68 6.47 24.78
N THR A 48 17.34 6.59 24.82
CA THR A 48 16.48 5.73 23.99
C THR A 48 16.68 6.00 22.50
N LYS A 49 16.94 7.25 22.11
CA LYS A 49 17.28 7.62 20.73
C LYS A 49 18.62 6.99 20.31
N ILE A 50 19.62 7.01 21.18
CA ILE A 50 20.94 6.39 20.93
C ILE A 50 20.80 4.89 20.70
N VAL A 51 20.06 4.19 21.56
CA VAL A 51 19.82 2.74 21.42
C VAL A 51 19.17 2.44 20.08
N ARG A 52 18.11 3.18 19.70
CA ARG A 52 17.43 3.01 18.40
C ARG A 52 18.38 3.18 17.21
N GLU A 53 19.19 4.24 17.23
CA GLU A 53 20.17 4.51 16.16
C GLU A 53 21.22 3.41 16.07
N ARG A 54 21.68 2.86 17.19
CA ARG A 54 22.68 1.77 17.22
C ARG A 54 22.12 0.46 16.67
N PHE A 55 20.90 0.08 17.05
CA PHE A 55 20.22 -1.10 16.48
C PHE A 55 19.94 -0.92 14.98
N ALA A 56 19.55 0.28 14.55
CA ALA A 56 19.35 0.58 13.13
C ALA A 56 20.67 0.47 12.34
N LYS A 57 21.78 0.95 12.90
CA LYS A 57 23.13 0.85 12.29
C LYS A 57 23.61 -0.60 12.17
N ASN A 58 23.28 -1.45 13.14
CA ASN A 58 23.71 -2.85 13.18
C ASN A 58 22.77 -3.81 12.42
N LYS A 59 21.63 -3.34 11.93
CA LYS A 59 20.66 -4.13 11.15
C LYS A 59 21.25 -4.85 9.91
N PRO A 60 22.18 -4.26 9.12
CA PRO A 60 22.73 -4.92 7.93
C PRO A 60 23.89 -5.88 8.24
N LEU A 61 24.26 -6.09 9.51
CA LEU A 61 25.37 -6.99 9.86
C LEU A 61 25.00 -8.45 9.57
N THR A 62 25.85 -9.12 8.81
CA THR A 62 25.69 -10.54 8.40
C THR A 62 26.81 -11.45 8.91
N SER A 63 27.87 -10.89 9.50
CA SER A 63 28.97 -11.66 10.07
C SER A 63 28.62 -12.12 11.49
N PHE A 64 28.69 -13.43 11.75
CA PHE A 64 28.40 -14.00 13.07
C PHE A 64 29.28 -13.41 14.17
N ARG A 65 30.57 -13.19 13.89
CA ARG A 65 31.50 -12.55 14.82
C ARG A 65 31.05 -11.14 15.20
N LEU A 66 30.71 -10.31 14.20
CA LEU A 66 30.22 -8.95 14.45
C LEU A 66 28.89 -8.92 15.20
N LEU A 67 28.02 -9.89 14.92
CA LEU A 67 26.75 -10.03 15.64
C LEU A 67 26.99 -10.42 17.10
N TYR A 68 27.85 -11.40 17.36
CA TYR A 68 28.24 -11.81 18.72
C TYR A 68 28.85 -10.65 19.50
N ASP A 69 29.84 -9.96 18.92
CA ASP A 69 30.49 -8.79 19.52
C ASP A 69 29.46 -7.69 19.84
N SER A 70 28.51 -7.45 18.92
CA SER A 70 27.45 -6.45 19.12
C SER A 70 26.44 -6.84 20.21
N MET A 71 26.07 -8.12 20.31
CA MET A 71 25.18 -8.64 21.34
C MET A 71 25.86 -8.60 22.71
N ALA A 72 27.11 -9.08 22.79
CA ALA A 72 27.91 -9.02 24.01
C ALA A 72 28.09 -7.58 24.50
N ALA A 73 28.37 -6.63 23.58
CA ALA A 73 28.39 -5.21 23.92
C ALA A 73 27.02 -4.73 24.42
N GLY A 74 25.92 -5.15 23.79
CA GLY A 74 24.56 -4.79 24.22
C GLY A 74 24.24 -5.26 25.65
N TYR A 75 24.64 -6.47 26.04
CA TYR A 75 24.49 -6.94 27.42
C TYR A 75 25.36 -6.16 28.41
N LYS A 76 26.59 -5.78 28.04
CA LYS A 76 27.44 -4.89 28.85
C LYS A 76 26.81 -3.49 29.02
N PHE A 77 26.17 -2.97 27.98
CA PHE A 77 25.43 -1.71 28.10
C PHE A 77 24.18 -1.84 28.96
N LEU A 78 23.53 -3.00 28.95
CA LEU A 78 22.38 -3.25 29.83
C LEU A 78 22.80 -3.20 31.30
N THR A 79 23.93 -3.81 31.67
CA THR A 79 24.45 -3.74 33.04
C THR A 79 24.86 -2.31 33.40
N LEU A 80 25.55 -1.60 32.50
CA LEU A 80 25.94 -0.20 32.68
C LEU A 80 24.72 0.71 32.91
N LEU A 81 23.68 0.59 32.08
CA LEU A 81 22.45 1.40 32.22
C LEU A 81 21.64 1.03 33.47
N THR A 82 21.73 -0.23 33.92
CA THR A 82 21.05 -0.69 35.13
C THR A 82 21.69 -0.08 36.37
N LYS A 83 23.03 -0.07 36.44
CA LYS A 83 23.79 0.59 37.51
C LYS A 83 23.71 2.11 37.44
N GLY A 84 23.69 2.68 36.23
CA GLY A 84 23.55 4.11 36.01
C GLY A 84 22.19 4.72 36.40
N ARG A 85 21.25 3.91 36.90
CA ARG A 85 20.04 4.41 37.56
C ARG A 85 20.37 5.13 38.87
N ASP A 86 21.42 4.69 39.56
CA ASP A 86 21.88 5.30 40.80
C ASP A 86 22.72 6.53 40.48
N THR A 87 22.25 7.71 40.89
CA THR A 87 22.92 8.99 40.58
C THR A 87 24.33 9.09 41.17
N LYS A 88 24.64 8.31 42.21
CA LYS A 88 25.93 8.23 42.88
C LYS A 88 26.89 7.22 42.25
N SER A 89 26.42 6.38 41.33
CA SER A 89 27.26 5.33 40.72
C SER A 89 28.27 5.95 39.73
N PRO A 90 29.49 5.38 39.63
CA PRO A 90 30.46 5.82 38.64
C PRO A 90 29.94 5.64 37.20
N GLU A 91 29.16 4.60 36.93
CA GLU A 91 28.52 4.36 35.63
C GLU A 91 27.57 5.49 35.24
N HIS A 92 26.85 6.09 36.20
CA HIS A 92 26.01 7.25 35.95
C HIS A 92 26.83 8.45 35.44
N SER A 93 27.98 8.73 36.08
CA SER A 93 28.88 9.80 35.66
C SER A 93 29.43 9.56 34.24
N GLU A 94 29.68 8.30 33.86
CA GLU A 94 30.12 7.94 32.51
C GLU A 94 29.05 8.19 31.47
N ILE A 95 27.79 7.87 31.77
CA ILE A 95 26.64 8.16 30.90
C ILE A 95 26.54 9.67 30.66
N LEU A 96 26.60 10.48 31.72
CA LEU A 96 26.55 11.94 31.61
C LEU A 96 27.72 12.48 30.79
N ARG A 97 28.94 11.99 31.03
CA ARG A 97 30.14 12.34 30.25
C ARG A 97 29.95 12.01 28.77
N HIS A 98 29.41 10.84 28.45
CA HIS A 98 29.14 10.43 27.07
C HIS A 98 28.10 11.34 26.39
N LEU A 99 27.01 11.65 27.08
CA LEU A 99 25.96 12.54 26.57
C LEU A 99 26.49 13.96 26.33
N ARG A 100 27.29 14.50 27.25
CA ARG A 100 27.94 15.81 27.09
C ARG A 100 28.87 15.82 25.89
N LYS A 101 29.78 14.84 25.77
CA LYS A 101 30.70 14.71 24.63
C LYS A 101 29.93 14.64 23.31
N ARG A 102 28.87 13.83 23.25
CA ARG A 102 28.03 13.70 22.05
C ARG A 102 27.34 15.02 21.70
N ASN A 103 26.72 15.68 22.65
CA ASN A 103 26.05 16.97 22.42
C ASN A 103 27.05 18.02 21.93
N PHE A 104 28.25 18.05 22.51
CA PHE A 104 29.34 18.92 22.06
C PHE A 104 29.73 18.63 20.60
N THR A 105 30.02 17.38 20.25
CA THR A 105 30.34 17.01 18.85
C THR A 105 29.21 17.31 17.87
N ALA A 106 27.95 17.11 18.29
CA ALA A 106 26.80 17.43 17.46
C ALA A 106 26.63 18.94 17.28
N ASN A 107 26.91 19.74 18.31
CA ASN A 107 26.92 21.20 18.22
C ASN A 107 28.03 21.68 17.28
N LEU A 108 29.25 21.16 17.40
CA LEU A 108 30.34 21.46 16.48
C LEU A 108 29.97 21.14 15.03
N SER A 109 29.43 19.94 14.75
CA SER A 109 29.00 19.58 13.39
C SER A 109 27.89 20.49 12.84
N ARG A 110 27.02 21.02 13.70
CA ARG A 110 25.97 21.97 13.31
C ARG A 110 26.53 23.36 13.00
N LEU A 111 27.62 23.74 13.64
CA LEU A 111 28.34 24.98 13.40
C LEU A 111 29.18 24.89 12.11
N GLU A 112 29.91 23.79 11.93
CA GLU A 112 30.74 23.54 10.73
C GLU A 112 29.91 23.35 9.46
N SER A 113 28.74 22.72 9.59
CA SER A 113 27.80 22.52 8.50
C SER A 113 26.46 23.11 8.89
N PRO A 114 26.27 24.44 8.76
CA PRO A 114 24.95 25.03 8.92
C PRO A 114 24.01 24.28 7.99
N SER A 115 23.02 23.62 8.56
CA SER A 115 22.01 22.89 7.79
C SER A 115 21.44 23.88 6.80
N TYR A 116 21.82 23.76 5.53
CA TYR A 116 21.06 24.32 4.42
C TYR A 116 19.72 23.60 4.48
N LYS A 117 18.82 24.08 5.35
CA LYS A 117 17.39 23.86 5.22
C LYS A 117 17.13 24.36 3.81
N LYS A 118 17.01 23.42 2.87
CA LYS A 118 16.62 23.76 1.50
C LYS A 118 15.44 24.70 1.67
N PRO A 119 15.46 25.90 1.08
CA PRO A 119 14.34 26.81 1.19
C PRO A 119 13.07 25.99 0.90
N PRO A 120 11.99 26.19 1.67
CA PRO A 120 10.75 25.46 1.42
C PRO A 120 10.51 25.56 -0.08
N ARG A 121 10.45 24.41 -0.77
CA ARG A 121 10.36 24.37 -2.24
C ARG A 121 9.28 25.37 -2.62
N SER A 122 9.67 26.44 -3.34
CA SER A 122 8.74 27.50 -3.71
C SER A 122 7.54 26.83 -4.36
N LYS A 123 6.34 26.97 -3.79
CA LYS A 123 5.09 26.44 -4.36
C LYS A 123 4.79 27.03 -5.76
N GLN A 124 5.57 28.03 -6.18
CA GLN A 124 5.30 28.95 -7.28
C GLN A 124 5.37 28.38 -8.70
N ARG A 125 5.90 27.17 -8.93
CA ARG A 125 6.02 26.64 -10.32
C ARG A 125 5.63 25.18 -10.45
N ILE A 126 4.45 24.83 -9.95
CA ILE A 126 3.81 23.59 -10.37
C ILE A 126 3.04 23.94 -11.64
N ASN A 127 3.53 23.50 -12.79
CA ASN A 127 2.75 23.59 -14.03
C ASN A 127 1.42 22.85 -13.80
N PRO A 128 0.32 23.37 -14.37
CA PRO A 128 -0.98 22.70 -14.31
C PRO A 128 -0.85 21.25 -14.79
N PRO A 129 -1.65 20.32 -14.25
CA PRO A 129 -1.80 19.02 -14.87
C PRO A 129 -2.24 19.20 -16.33
N LEU A 130 -1.84 18.25 -17.19
CA LEU A 130 -2.20 18.33 -18.61
C LEU A 130 -3.71 18.17 -18.84
N PHE A 131 -4.35 17.33 -18.03
CA PHE A 131 -5.79 17.06 -18.08
C PHE A 131 -6.41 17.15 -16.69
N THR A 132 -7.64 17.65 -16.67
CA THR A 132 -8.53 17.70 -15.52
C THR A 132 -9.68 16.72 -15.74
N LYS A 133 -10.04 15.98 -14.68
CA LYS A 133 -11.22 15.11 -14.72
C LYS A 133 -12.45 16.00 -14.64
N VAL A 134 -13.34 15.93 -15.62
CA VAL A 134 -14.56 16.76 -15.69
C VAL A 134 -15.80 15.95 -15.32
N SER A 135 -15.79 14.64 -15.56
CA SER A 135 -16.91 13.76 -15.22
C SER A 135 -17.14 13.68 -13.70
N ALA A 136 -18.42 13.61 -13.31
CA ALA A 136 -18.84 13.35 -11.94
C ALA A 136 -18.39 11.95 -11.43
N SER A 137 -18.75 11.60 -10.19
CA SER A 137 -18.39 10.31 -9.59
C SER A 137 -19.03 9.12 -10.32
N ASP A 138 -20.29 9.29 -10.76
CA ASP A 138 -21.12 8.22 -11.34
C ASP A 138 -21.14 8.20 -12.88
N GLU A 139 -20.51 9.19 -13.52
CA GLU A 139 -20.43 9.27 -14.97
C GLU A 139 -19.17 8.57 -15.52
N PRO A 140 -19.22 8.10 -16.79
CA PRO A 140 -18.04 7.60 -17.48
C PRO A 140 -16.88 8.60 -17.38
N VAL A 141 -15.70 8.11 -17.00
CA VAL A 141 -14.55 8.97 -16.75
C VAL A 141 -14.21 9.75 -18.03
N LYS A 142 -14.27 11.08 -17.93
CA LYS A 142 -13.93 12.00 -19.03
C LYS A 142 -12.86 12.98 -18.58
N TYR A 143 -11.87 13.15 -19.46
CA TYR A 143 -10.77 14.09 -19.28
C TYR A 143 -10.82 15.16 -20.35
N GLU A 144 -10.62 16.40 -19.93
CA GLU A 144 -10.47 17.53 -20.84
C GLU A 144 -9.11 18.19 -20.61
N PRO A 145 -8.48 18.72 -21.68
CA PRO A 145 -7.25 19.50 -21.55
C PRO A 145 -7.46 20.66 -20.58
N THR A 146 -6.51 20.86 -19.68
CA THR A 146 -6.68 21.88 -18.63
C THR A 146 -6.47 23.30 -19.14
N ILE A 147 -5.49 23.49 -20.03
CA ILE A 147 -5.16 24.80 -20.62
C ILE A 147 -4.95 24.69 -22.15
N ARG A 148 -4.68 23.48 -22.65
CA ARG A 148 -4.31 23.29 -24.06
C ARG A 148 -5.54 23.14 -24.96
N PRO A 149 -5.44 23.45 -26.25
CA PRO A 149 -4.28 24.01 -26.96
C PRO A 149 -4.02 25.46 -26.58
N LEU A 150 -2.74 25.84 -26.48
CA LEU A 150 -2.35 27.23 -26.21
C LEU A 150 -2.45 28.07 -27.50
N PRO A 151 -2.71 29.39 -27.42
CA PRO A 151 -2.69 30.27 -28.58
C PRO A 151 -1.27 30.43 -29.14
N LYS A 152 -1.14 30.77 -30.44
CA LYS A 152 0.17 30.97 -31.11
C LYS A 152 1.03 32.02 -30.40
N THR A 153 0.39 33.07 -29.90
CA THR A 153 1.02 34.15 -29.13
C THR A 153 1.74 33.68 -27.89
N ALA A 154 1.42 32.50 -27.33
CA ALA A 154 2.09 31.94 -26.16
C ALA A 154 3.37 31.12 -26.49
N PHE A 155 3.77 31.06 -27.77
CA PHE A 155 4.94 30.31 -28.23
C PHE A 155 5.97 31.20 -28.91
N VAL A 156 7.24 30.84 -28.73
CA VAL A 156 8.34 31.40 -29.52
C VAL A 156 8.60 30.46 -30.70
N GLY A 157 8.36 30.93 -31.92
CA GLY A 157 8.59 30.18 -33.16
C GLY A 157 7.49 29.17 -33.54
N GLU A 158 7.90 28.08 -34.19
CA GLU A 158 6.97 27.05 -34.67
C GLU A 158 6.39 26.19 -33.54
N ARG A 159 5.08 25.94 -33.61
CA ARG A 159 4.39 25.00 -32.73
C ARG A 159 4.85 23.58 -33.05
N LYS A 160 5.20 22.83 -32.01
CA LYS A 160 5.57 21.40 -32.12
C LYS A 160 4.49 20.53 -31.51
N ALA A 161 3.91 19.65 -32.32
CA ALA A 161 2.95 18.67 -31.85
C ALA A 161 3.64 17.67 -30.89
N PRO A 162 3.05 17.38 -29.72
CA PRO A 162 3.60 16.40 -28.79
C PRO A 162 3.56 14.97 -29.37
N VAL A 163 4.58 14.17 -29.07
CA VAL A 163 4.63 12.76 -29.47
C VAL A 163 4.14 11.88 -28.32
N THR A 164 3.22 10.97 -28.60
CA THR A 164 2.73 9.98 -27.63
C THR A 164 3.62 8.75 -27.52
N GLY A 165 3.56 8.12 -26.35
CA GLY A 165 4.02 6.77 -26.14
C GLY A 165 3.05 6.03 -25.23
N ASN A 166 2.95 4.72 -25.44
CA ASN A 166 2.18 3.82 -24.58
C ASN A 166 3.15 2.83 -23.94
N THR A 167 2.93 2.49 -22.67
CA THR A 167 3.58 1.32 -22.08
C THR A 167 2.84 0.04 -22.48
N ALA A 168 3.47 -1.12 -22.27
CA ALA A 168 2.85 -2.43 -22.47
C ALA A 168 1.59 -2.64 -21.60
N GLU A 169 1.42 -1.89 -20.51
CA GLU A 169 0.23 -1.90 -19.65
C GLU A 169 -0.78 -0.79 -19.99
N PHE A 170 -0.77 -0.29 -21.22
CA PHE A 170 -1.70 0.72 -21.72
C PHE A 170 -1.73 2.01 -20.90
N LEU A 171 -0.58 2.42 -20.34
CA LEU A 171 -0.47 3.74 -19.73
C LEU A 171 -0.10 4.76 -20.82
N PRO A 172 -1.03 5.64 -21.24
CA PRO A 172 -0.71 6.69 -22.20
C PRO A 172 0.15 7.76 -21.55
N PHE A 173 1.16 8.24 -22.25
CA PHE A 173 1.95 9.37 -21.82
C PHE A 173 2.49 10.19 -22.98
N VAL A 174 2.70 11.48 -22.73
CA VAL A 174 3.33 12.39 -23.70
C VAL A 174 4.85 12.36 -23.49
N ARG A 175 5.58 12.16 -24.58
CA ARG A 175 7.04 12.14 -24.59
C ARG A 175 7.57 13.57 -24.65
N ILE A 176 8.47 13.91 -23.74
CA ILE A 176 9.03 15.26 -23.64
C ILE A 176 10.25 15.40 -24.56
N LYS A 177 11.18 14.44 -24.50
CA LYS A 177 12.40 14.41 -25.33
C LYS A 177 12.96 13.00 -25.47
N LYS A 178 13.96 12.83 -26.35
CA LYS A 178 14.78 11.61 -26.47
C LYS A 178 16.21 11.92 -25.99
N PRO A 179 16.81 11.15 -25.06
CA PRO A 179 16.20 10.13 -24.19
C PRO A 179 15.25 10.75 -23.14
N GLN A 180 14.29 9.97 -22.64
CA GLN A 180 13.31 10.45 -21.65
C GLN A 180 13.99 10.82 -20.32
N PRO A 181 13.60 11.92 -19.64
CA PRO A 181 14.16 12.25 -18.34
C PRO A 181 13.98 11.10 -17.32
N ARG A 182 15.04 10.80 -16.57
CA ARG A 182 15.06 9.69 -15.57
C ARG A 182 13.92 9.78 -14.56
N VAL A 183 13.57 10.99 -14.11
CA VAL A 183 12.48 11.23 -13.15
C VAL A 183 11.14 10.82 -13.73
N PHE A 184 10.88 11.16 -15.00
CA PHE A 184 9.65 10.80 -15.69
C PHE A 184 9.57 9.29 -15.94
N SER A 185 10.65 8.69 -16.44
CA SER A 185 10.74 7.24 -16.64
C SER A 185 10.44 6.49 -15.33
N ARG A 186 11.04 6.91 -14.21
CA ARG A 186 10.73 6.34 -12.88
C ARG A 186 9.26 6.49 -12.48
N ALA A 187 8.63 7.62 -12.78
CA ALA A 187 7.22 7.85 -12.48
C ALA A 187 6.31 6.90 -13.28
N VAL A 188 6.58 6.74 -14.58
CA VAL A 188 5.90 5.77 -15.46
C VAL A 188 6.09 4.35 -14.93
N SER A 189 7.33 3.93 -14.67
CA SER A 189 7.63 2.59 -14.13
C SER A 189 6.95 2.32 -12.79
N ARG A 190 6.85 3.32 -11.90
CA ARG A 190 6.14 3.19 -10.62
C ARG A 190 4.66 2.91 -10.85
N LYS A 191 3.99 3.64 -11.76
CA LYS A 191 2.57 3.41 -12.09
C LYS A 191 2.35 2.02 -12.69
N THR A 192 3.22 1.59 -13.59
CA THR A 192 3.23 0.22 -14.14
C THR A 192 3.39 -0.82 -13.04
N THR A 193 4.33 -0.63 -12.11
CA THR A 193 4.58 -1.59 -11.02
C THR A 193 3.39 -1.72 -10.07
N ILE A 194 2.73 -0.60 -9.74
CA ILE A 194 1.52 -0.61 -8.92
C ILE A 194 0.42 -1.43 -9.61
N PHE A 195 0.21 -1.22 -10.91
CA PHE A 195 -0.78 -1.98 -11.67
C PHE A 195 -0.47 -3.47 -11.72
N ARG A 196 0.77 -3.85 -12.03
CA ARG A 196 1.21 -5.26 -12.02
C ARG A 196 1.00 -5.92 -10.65
N ARG A 197 1.26 -5.19 -9.55
CA ARG A 197 0.98 -5.69 -8.19
C ARG A 197 -0.51 -5.93 -7.97
N SER A 198 -1.37 -5.02 -8.40
CA SER A 198 -2.83 -5.19 -8.30
C SER A 198 -3.29 -6.42 -9.07
N VAL A 199 -2.82 -6.60 -10.32
CA VAL A 199 -3.14 -7.78 -11.14
C VAL A 199 -2.65 -9.07 -10.48
N ASN A 200 -1.40 -9.09 -10.00
CA ASN A 200 -0.86 -10.26 -9.30
C ASN A 200 -1.62 -10.58 -8.02
N THR A 201 -2.12 -9.56 -7.31
CA THR A 201 -2.93 -9.74 -6.11
C THR A 201 -4.26 -10.38 -6.47
N LEU A 202 -4.96 -9.86 -7.49
CA LEU A 202 -6.20 -10.45 -8.00
C LEU A 202 -6.00 -11.92 -8.40
N LEU A 203 -4.93 -12.21 -9.16
CA LEU A 203 -4.60 -13.57 -9.57
C LEU A 203 -4.29 -14.49 -8.36
N SER A 204 -3.61 -13.97 -7.33
CA SER A 204 -3.36 -14.71 -6.09
C SER A 204 -4.66 -15.03 -5.37
N VAL A 205 -5.56 -14.05 -5.22
CA VAL A 205 -6.86 -14.26 -4.59
C VAL A 205 -7.65 -15.32 -5.34
N SER A 206 -7.72 -15.22 -6.67
CA SER A 206 -8.49 -16.15 -7.48
C SER A 206 -7.90 -17.57 -7.52
N LYS A 207 -6.56 -17.72 -7.53
CA LYS A 207 -5.90 -19.03 -7.70
C LYS A 207 -5.57 -19.73 -6.39
N LYS A 208 -5.38 -18.98 -5.29
CA LYS A 208 -4.91 -19.51 -4.02
C LYS A 208 -5.92 -19.30 -2.90
N ASP A 209 -6.36 -18.06 -2.71
CA ASP A 209 -7.14 -17.72 -1.52
C ASP A 209 -8.57 -18.27 -1.62
N ILE A 210 -9.23 -18.16 -2.77
CA ILE A 210 -10.58 -18.72 -2.97
C ILE A 210 -10.60 -20.26 -2.79
N PRO A 211 -9.73 -21.06 -3.46
CA PRO A 211 -9.72 -22.51 -3.24
C PRO A 211 -9.43 -22.89 -1.78
N ARG A 212 -8.49 -22.18 -1.14
CA ARG A 212 -8.18 -22.41 0.27
C ARG A 212 -9.36 -22.07 1.18
N ALA A 213 -10.07 -20.99 0.88
CA ALA A 213 -11.22 -20.56 1.65
C ALA A 213 -12.37 -21.55 1.55
N ARG A 214 -12.59 -22.14 0.37
CA ARG A 214 -13.54 -23.23 0.18
C ARG A 214 -13.21 -24.47 1.03
N LEU A 215 -11.93 -24.83 1.12
CA LEU A 215 -11.51 -25.93 1.99
C LEU A 215 -11.66 -25.59 3.48
N GLY A 216 -11.43 -24.33 3.86
CA GLY A 216 -11.70 -23.82 5.20
C GLY A 216 -13.17 -23.99 5.58
N ASP A 217 -14.08 -23.46 4.77
CA ASP A 217 -15.51 -23.59 5.01
C ASP A 217 -15.99 -25.05 5.06
N ARG A 218 -15.41 -25.93 4.22
CA ARG A 218 -15.68 -27.38 4.29
C ARG A 218 -15.22 -27.98 5.61
N TRP A 219 -14.05 -27.57 6.10
CA TRP A 219 -13.54 -28.02 7.38
C TRP A 219 -14.39 -27.52 8.54
N ASP A 220 -14.78 -26.25 8.54
CA ASP A 220 -15.68 -25.67 9.55
C ASP A 220 -17.01 -26.44 9.58
N ALA A 221 -17.59 -26.72 8.40
CA ALA A 221 -18.82 -27.52 8.31
C ALA A 221 -18.66 -28.96 8.87
N MET A 222 -17.50 -29.59 8.70
CA MET A 222 -17.22 -30.91 9.30
C MET A 222 -17.06 -30.81 10.82
N MET A 223 -16.42 -29.75 11.33
CA MET A 223 -16.27 -29.54 12.77
C MET A 223 -17.63 -29.27 13.42
N ASP A 224 -18.49 -28.48 12.78
CA ASP A 224 -19.86 -28.24 13.24
C ASP A 224 -20.64 -29.56 13.36
N THR A 225 -20.51 -30.47 12.38
CA THR A 225 -21.17 -31.78 12.45
C THR A 225 -20.69 -32.62 13.62
N LEU A 226 -19.38 -32.63 13.90
CA LEU A 226 -18.81 -33.40 15.01
C LEU A 226 -19.21 -32.82 16.37
N LEU A 227 -19.22 -31.49 16.51
CA LEU A 227 -19.65 -30.83 17.74
C LEU A 227 -21.11 -31.16 18.09
N LEU A 228 -21.97 -31.21 17.08
CA LEU A 228 -23.37 -31.61 17.26
C LEU A 228 -23.51 -33.08 17.67
N GLU A 229 -22.71 -33.98 17.10
CA GLU A 229 -22.67 -35.39 17.51
C GLU A 229 -22.22 -35.54 18.97
N GLU A 230 -21.33 -34.67 19.45
CA GLU A 230 -20.87 -34.64 20.84
C GLU A 230 -21.82 -33.89 21.80
N GLY A 231 -22.93 -33.35 21.30
CA GLY A 231 -23.92 -32.61 22.10
C GLY A 231 -23.45 -31.22 22.53
N LEU A 232 -22.37 -30.70 21.92
CA LEU A 232 -21.84 -29.36 22.13
C LEU A 232 -22.44 -28.42 21.07
N THR A 233 -23.43 -27.61 21.45
CA THR A 233 -23.93 -26.53 20.60
C THR A 233 -23.23 -25.24 20.97
N ASP A 234 -22.37 -24.73 20.09
CA ASP A 234 -21.85 -23.38 20.20
C ASP A 234 -22.93 -22.42 19.68
N GLU A 235 -23.46 -21.53 20.53
CA GLU A 235 -24.42 -20.48 20.13
C GLU A 235 -23.71 -19.34 19.37
N VAL A 236 -22.81 -19.67 18.43
CA VAL A 236 -22.20 -18.65 17.59
C VAL A 236 -23.26 -18.16 16.62
N VAL A 237 -23.80 -16.98 16.90
CA VAL A 237 -24.63 -16.21 15.96
C VAL A 237 -23.79 -16.01 14.71
N GLN A 238 -24.09 -16.78 13.66
CA GLN A 238 -23.41 -16.61 12.38
C GLN A 238 -23.99 -15.39 11.65
N ASP A 239 -23.14 -14.42 11.34
CA ASP A 239 -23.46 -13.20 10.57
C ASP A 239 -23.72 -13.50 9.08
N GLY A 240 -24.65 -14.42 8.78
CA GLY A 240 -25.10 -14.74 7.43
C GLY A 240 -23.98 -15.16 6.47
N PRO A 241 -24.04 -14.79 5.18
CA PRO A 241 -23.03 -15.16 4.17
C PRO A 241 -21.60 -14.68 4.50
N LEU A 242 -21.45 -13.64 5.34
CA LEU A 242 -20.15 -13.14 5.76
C LEU A 242 -19.41 -14.07 6.73
N ALA A 243 -20.11 -15.04 7.33
CA ALA A 243 -19.49 -16.12 8.11
C ALA A 243 -18.65 -17.07 7.23
N SER A 244 -18.95 -17.15 5.93
CA SER A 244 -18.19 -17.98 4.98
C SER A 244 -16.88 -17.30 4.58
N TYR A 245 -15.76 -17.95 4.83
CA TYR A 245 -14.45 -17.49 4.37
C TYR A 245 -14.39 -17.48 2.84
N HIS A 246 -15.03 -18.44 2.17
CA HIS A 246 -15.13 -18.44 0.71
C HIS A 246 -15.86 -17.21 0.16
N PHE A 247 -16.96 -16.79 0.80
CA PHE A 247 -17.68 -15.59 0.40
C PHE A 247 -16.83 -14.33 0.58
N THR A 248 -16.14 -14.17 1.71
CA THR A 248 -15.25 -13.02 1.94
C THR A 248 -14.07 -12.97 0.96
N ALA A 249 -13.51 -14.13 0.58
CA ALA A 249 -12.51 -14.22 -0.48
C ALA A 249 -13.08 -13.81 -1.86
N THR A 250 -14.33 -14.17 -2.14
CA THR A 250 -15.05 -13.78 -3.36
C THR A 250 -15.32 -12.27 -3.40
N LEU A 251 -15.73 -11.66 -2.28
CA LEU A 251 -15.85 -10.20 -2.14
C LEU A 251 -14.50 -9.52 -2.37
N THR A 252 -13.42 -10.06 -1.81
CA THR A 252 -12.07 -9.53 -2.01
C THR A 252 -11.69 -9.53 -3.49
N LYS A 253 -12.00 -10.59 -4.23
CA LYS A 253 -11.82 -10.65 -5.68
C LYS A 253 -12.64 -9.56 -6.39
N ALA A 254 -13.94 -9.48 -6.09
CA ALA A 254 -14.86 -8.52 -6.71
C ALA A 254 -14.45 -7.05 -6.48
N TRP A 255 -13.84 -6.77 -5.33
CA TRP A 255 -13.25 -5.47 -4.99
C TRP A 255 -12.05 -5.16 -5.89
N TRP A 256 -11.11 -6.10 -6.01
CA TRP A 256 -9.94 -5.94 -6.88
C TRP A 256 -10.31 -5.81 -8.35
N ASP A 257 -11.32 -6.55 -8.82
CA ASP A 257 -11.86 -6.44 -10.17
C ASP A 257 -12.38 -5.02 -10.41
N GLN A 258 -13.27 -4.51 -9.54
CA GLN A 258 -13.81 -3.16 -9.68
C GLN A 258 -12.70 -2.10 -9.67
N LYS A 259 -11.71 -2.25 -8.79
CA LYS A 259 -10.56 -1.34 -8.70
C LYS A 259 -9.72 -1.36 -9.98
N LEU A 260 -9.50 -2.52 -10.57
CA LEU A 260 -8.77 -2.65 -11.84
C LEU A 260 -9.58 -2.06 -13.00
N THR A 261 -10.89 -2.28 -13.06
CA THR A 261 -11.78 -1.65 -14.04
C THR A 261 -11.68 -0.14 -13.96
N LYS A 262 -11.81 0.46 -12.76
CA LYS A 262 -11.64 1.91 -12.55
C LYS A 262 -10.29 2.44 -13.05
N ILE A 263 -9.20 1.68 -12.83
CA ILE A 263 -7.86 2.07 -13.34
C ILE A 263 -7.80 1.99 -14.87
N THR A 264 -8.39 0.96 -15.46
CA THR A 264 -8.40 0.76 -16.92
C THR A 264 -9.26 1.82 -17.61
N ASP A 265 -10.43 2.13 -17.06
CA ASP A 265 -11.32 3.19 -17.57
C ASP A 265 -10.62 4.54 -17.49
N ASP A 266 -9.98 4.86 -16.36
CA ASP A 266 -9.19 6.09 -16.20
C ASP A 266 -8.08 6.20 -17.25
N ARG A 267 -7.34 5.11 -17.51
CA ARG A 267 -6.28 5.09 -18.53
C ARG A 267 -6.84 5.26 -19.94
N THR A 268 -7.95 4.60 -20.23
CA THR A 268 -8.61 4.65 -21.54
C THR A 268 -9.13 6.05 -21.81
N ALA A 269 -9.78 6.67 -20.83
CA ALA A 269 -10.25 8.04 -20.91
C ALA A 269 -9.10 9.04 -21.12
N ARG A 270 -7.99 8.88 -20.38
CA ARG A 270 -6.78 9.70 -20.60
C ARG A 270 -6.19 9.47 -21.98
N ALA A 271 -6.17 8.24 -22.49
CA ALA A 271 -5.63 7.93 -23.81
C ALA A 271 -6.44 8.64 -24.90
N LYS A 272 -7.78 8.58 -24.81
CA LYS A 272 -8.70 9.30 -25.69
C LYS A 272 -8.45 10.81 -25.66
N ALA A 273 -8.37 11.40 -24.46
CA ALA A 273 -8.12 12.83 -24.29
C ALA A 273 -6.74 13.28 -24.81
N VAL A 274 -5.73 12.41 -24.71
CA VAL A 274 -4.41 12.66 -25.30
C VAL A 274 -4.47 12.62 -26.83
N SER A 275 -5.17 11.65 -27.41
CA SER A 275 -5.32 11.55 -28.87
C SER A 275 -6.02 12.79 -29.42
N SER A 276 -7.17 13.15 -28.84
CA SER A 276 -7.94 14.31 -29.29
C SER A 276 -7.16 15.61 -29.18
N LEU A 277 -6.40 15.79 -28.09
CA LEU A 277 -5.55 16.98 -27.93
C LEU A 277 -4.44 17.04 -29.00
N ILE A 278 -3.86 15.91 -29.37
CA ILE A 278 -2.79 15.88 -30.39
C ILE A 278 -3.36 16.14 -31.77
N GLU A 279 -4.54 15.62 -32.08
CA GLU A 279 -5.26 15.91 -33.32
C GLU A 279 -5.54 17.43 -33.44
N GLN A 280 -5.99 18.06 -32.37
CA GLN A 280 -6.17 19.52 -32.30
C GLN A 280 -4.86 20.29 -32.49
N GLU A 281 -3.79 19.91 -31.78
CA GLU A 281 -2.49 20.57 -31.93
C GLU A 281 -1.91 20.36 -33.34
N LEU A 282 -2.14 19.20 -33.99
CA LEU A 282 -1.73 18.94 -35.37
C LEU A 282 -2.52 19.78 -36.38
N ALA A 283 -3.83 19.97 -36.17
CA ALA A 283 -4.64 20.85 -37.00
C ALA A 283 -4.14 22.30 -36.93
N LEU A 284 -3.89 22.81 -35.73
CA LEU A 284 -3.32 24.14 -35.52
C LEU A 284 -1.93 24.30 -36.14
N VAL A 285 -1.08 23.27 -36.08
CA VAL A 285 0.22 23.29 -36.76
C VAL A 285 0.06 23.44 -38.27
N LYS A 286 -0.95 22.82 -38.88
CA LYS A 286 -1.22 22.96 -40.34
C LYS A 286 -1.71 24.37 -40.67
N GLU A 287 -2.70 24.86 -39.93
CA GLU A 287 -3.24 26.23 -40.09
C GLU A 287 -2.17 27.32 -39.90
N GLU A 288 -1.31 27.18 -38.90
CA GLU A 288 -0.20 28.12 -38.65
C GLU A 288 0.86 28.10 -39.76
N LYS A 289 1.07 26.93 -40.40
CA LYS A 289 1.99 26.80 -41.54
C LYS A 289 1.40 27.41 -42.81
N GLU A 290 0.10 27.22 -43.04
CA GLU A 290 -0.61 27.79 -44.18
C GLU A 290 -0.73 29.32 -44.07
N SER A 291 -0.94 29.85 -42.86
CA SER A 291 -1.03 31.29 -42.61
C SER A 291 0.30 32.03 -42.60
N GLY A 292 1.45 31.34 -42.55
CA GLY A 292 2.77 31.97 -42.54
C GLY A 292 3.02 32.88 -41.34
N ALA A 293 2.41 32.59 -40.19
CA ALA A 293 2.44 33.46 -39.01
C ALA A 293 3.88 33.78 -38.55
N GLU A 294 4.18 35.07 -38.38
CA GLU A 294 5.50 35.54 -37.98
C GLU A 294 5.88 35.05 -36.57
N PRO A 295 7.19 34.88 -36.28
CA PRO A 295 7.66 34.50 -34.96
C PRO A 295 7.25 35.53 -33.90
N THR A 296 6.53 35.08 -32.87
CA THR A 296 6.16 35.95 -31.75
C THR A 296 7.37 36.31 -30.90
N ASP A 297 7.44 37.57 -30.46
CA ASP A 297 8.46 38.06 -29.55
C ASP A 297 8.50 37.26 -28.24
N PRO A 298 9.71 36.91 -27.73
CA PRO A 298 9.84 36.06 -26.55
C PRO A 298 9.29 36.69 -25.27
N LYS A 299 9.26 38.03 -25.18
CA LYS A 299 8.67 38.75 -24.04
C LYS A 299 7.14 38.62 -24.06
N VAL A 300 6.51 38.89 -25.20
CA VAL A 300 5.06 38.79 -25.40
C VAL A 300 4.58 37.35 -25.16
N ALA A 301 5.32 36.35 -25.65
CA ALA A 301 4.98 34.96 -25.43
C ALA A 301 5.02 34.55 -23.96
N LYS A 302 6.00 35.06 -23.22
CA LYS A 302 6.12 34.82 -21.78
C LYS A 302 4.99 35.49 -21.00
N GLU A 303 4.68 36.75 -21.31
CA GLU A 303 3.59 37.50 -20.67
C GLU A 303 2.24 36.81 -20.91
N THR A 304 1.95 36.44 -22.16
CA THR A 304 0.72 35.71 -22.52
C THR A 304 0.60 34.40 -21.74
N LEU A 305 1.69 33.61 -21.66
CA LEU A 305 1.71 32.37 -20.91
C LEU A 305 1.53 32.60 -19.41
N ASP A 306 2.19 33.60 -18.84
CA ASP A 306 2.09 33.94 -17.42
C ASP A 306 0.65 34.36 -17.07
N THR A 307 -0.02 35.15 -17.92
CA THR A 307 -1.44 35.53 -17.77
C THR A 307 -2.35 34.29 -17.72
N ILE A 308 -2.24 33.41 -18.72
CA ILE A 308 -3.02 32.16 -18.79
C ILE A 308 -2.79 31.30 -17.52
N LEU A 309 -1.55 31.19 -17.06
CA LEU A 309 -1.21 30.43 -15.86
C LEU A 309 -1.73 31.10 -14.58
N THR A 310 -1.76 32.43 -14.51
CA THR A 310 -2.34 33.14 -13.36
C THR A 310 -3.84 32.97 -13.26
N GLU A 311 -4.57 33.08 -14.37
CA GLU A 311 -6.02 32.84 -14.43
C GLU A 311 -6.36 31.41 -14.00
N TYR A 312 -5.59 30.43 -14.50
CA TYR A 312 -5.77 29.04 -14.08
C TYR A 312 -5.56 28.87 -12.58
N ARG A 313 -4.53 29.50 -12.00
CA ARG A 313 -4.28 29.42 -10.55
C ARG A 313 -5.41 30.04 -9.75
N GLN A 314 -5.96 31.18 -10.19
CA GLN A 314 -7.12 31.80 -9.55
C GLN A 314 -8.32 30.85 -9.56
N LYS A 315 -8.66 30.29 -10.72
CA LYS A 315 -9.73 29.28 -10.85
C LYS A 315 -9.50 28.06 -9.98
N GLN A 316 -8.25 27.57 -9.87
CA GLN A 316 -7.93 26.47 -8.96
C GLN A 316 -8.14 26.87 -7.50
N THR A 317 -7.72 28.06 -7.07
CA THR A 317 -7.94 28.50 -5.69
C THR A 317 -9.41 28.67 -5.35
N GLU A 318 -10.24 29.07 -6.32
CA GLU A 318 -11.69 29.15 -6.16
C GLU A 318 -12.30 27.76 -6.04
N MET A 319 -11.92 26.83 -6.93
CA MET A 319 -12.39 25.43 -6.84
C MET A 319 -11.90 24.73 -5.57
N GLU A 320 -10.67 24.98 -5.11
CA GLU A 320 -10.15 24.41 -3.87
C GLU A 320 -10.91 24.92 -2.63
N ARG A 321 -11.44 26.15 -2.67
CA ARG A 321 -12.30 26.67 -1.60
C ARG A 321 -13.65 25.97 -1.54
N THR A 322 -14.20 25.58 -2.68
CA THR A 322 -15.51 24.90 -2.77
C THR A 322 -15.38 23.38 -2.72
N ARG A 323 -14.17 22.84 -2.78
CA ARG A 323 -13.94 21.40 -2.81
C ARG A 323 -14.13 20.81 -1.42
N ASP A 324 -15.15 19.97 -1.29
CA ASP A 324 -15.28 19.09 -0.14
C ASP A 324 -14.09 18.12 -0.09
N THR A 325 -13.41 18.12 1.04
CA THR A 325 -12.24 17.28 1.33
C THR A 325 -12.60 16.09 2.21
N SER A 326 -13.89 15.81 2.40
CA SER A 326 -14.37 14.64 3.11
C SER A 326 -13.81 13.38 2.46
N PHE A 327 -13.15 12.57 3.26
CA PHE A 327 -12.70 11.25 2.83
C PHE A 327 -13.93 10.36 2.70
N GLU A 328 -14.28 10.02 1.47
CA GLU A 328 -15.26 8.96 1.21
C GLU A 328 -14.56 7.61 1.35
N ASP A 329 -15.00 6.82 2.32
CA ASP A 329 -14.58 5.44 2.41
C ASP A 329 -15.11 4.69 1.19
N PRO A 330 -14.25 4.12 0.33
CA PRO A 330 -14.71 3.45 -0.86
C PRO A 330 -15.56 2.20 -0.58
N PHE A 331 -15.46 1.61 0.61
CA PHE A 331 -16.31 0.49 1.04
C PHE A 331 -17.71 0.94 1.46
N LEU A 332 -17.92 2.23 1.68
CA LEU A 332 -19.25 2.81 1.95
C LEU A 332 -19.88 3.43 0.70
N SER A 333 -19.22 3.33 -0.45
CA SER A 333 -19.80 3.84 -1.70
C SER A 333 -21.06 3.04 -2.07
N GLU A 334 -22.12 3.74 -2.47
CA GLU A 334 -23.41 3.12 -2.84
C GLU A 334 -23.23 2.05 -3.93
N GLN A 335 -22.35 2.32 -4.90
CA GLN A 335 -21.97 1.37 -5.96
C GLN A 335 -21.39 0.07 -5.38
N TRP A 336 -20.53 0.16 -4.37
CA TRP A 336 -19.94 -1.03 -3.74
C TRP A 336 -20.93 -1.78 -2.86
N ILE A 337 -21.76 -1.05 -2.10
CA ILE A 337 -22.81 -1.66 -1.27
C ILE A 337 -23.81 -2.43 -2.16
N ALA A 338 -24.30 -1.80 -3.23
CA ALA A 338 -25.21 -2.45 -4.17
C ALA A 338 -24.59 -3.68 -4.82
N LYS A 339 -23.29 -3.61 -5.19
CA LYS A 339 -22.54 -4.76 -5.72
C LYS A 339 -22.40 -5.88 -4.70
N THR A 340 -22.11 -5.54 -3.45
CA THR A 340 -21.95 -6.49 -2.34
C THR A 340 -23.27 -7.20 -2.06
N GLN A 341 -24.37 -6.45 -1.91
CA GLN A 341 -25.71 -7.00 -1.72
C GLN A 341 -26.14 -7.89 -2.89
N LYS A 342 -25.80 -7.51 -4.13
CA LYS A 342 -26.07 -8.36 -5.30
C LYS A 342 -25.30 -9.68 -5.22
N LEU A 343 -24.00 -9.63 -4.91
CA LEU A 343 -23.18 -10.83 -4.76
C LEU A 343 -23.66 -11.71 -3.60
N GLU A 344 -24.09 -11.10 -2.51
CA GLU A 344 -24.67 -11.78 -1.37
C GLU A 344 -25.96 -12.52 -1.76
N ARG A 345 -26.89 -11.86 -2.47
CA ARG A 345 -28.11 -12.50 -2.99
C ARG A 345 -27.81 -13.62 -3.99
N GLU A 346 -26.81 -13.44 -4.86
CA GLU A 346 -26.38 -14.48 -5.81
C GLU A 346 -25.76 -15.67 -5.07
N TYR A 347 -24.98 -15.40 -4.03
CA TYR A 347 -24.39 -16.43 -3.19
C TYR A 347 -25.46 -17.18 -2.41
N ALA A 348 -26.37 -16.47 -1.75
CA ALA A 348 -27.56 -17.00 -1.10
C ALA A 348 -28.38 -17.84 -2.08
N LYS A 349 -28.70 -17.36 -3.29
CA LYS A 349 -29.40 -18.21 -4.29
C LYS A 349 -28.65 -19.48 -4.66
N LYS A 350 -27.33 -19.41 -4.82
CA LYS A 350 -26.51 -20.54 -5.25
C LYS A 350 -26.34 -21.60 -4.16
N TYR A 351 -26.29 -21.17 -2.89
CA TYR A 351 -25.97 -22.03 -1.75
C TYR A 351 -27.16 -22.26 -0.79
N GLU A 352 -28.20 -21.42 -0.86
CA GLU A 352 -29.48 -21.48 -0.13
C GLU A 352 -30.69 -21.73 -1.04
N GLY A 353 -30.51 -21.99 -2.35
CA GLY A 353 -31.57 -22.41 -3.29
C GLY A 353 -32.24 -23.78 -2.99
N ILE A 354 -32.25 -24.20 -1.72
CA ILE A 354 -33.07 -25.26 -1.11
C ILE A 354 -33.69 -24.72 0.18
N VAL A 355 -34.14 -23.46 0.18
CA VAL A 355 -34.91 -22.89 1.28
C VAL A 355 -36.14 -22.25 0.65
N ASP A 356 -37.23 -23.02 0.70
CA ASP A 356 -38.57 -22.57 0.35
C ASP A 356 -39.04 -21.55 1.40
N ASP A 357 -39.78 -20.56 0.92
CA ASP A 357 -40.29 -19.41 1.65
C ASP A 357 -41.47 -19.83 2.54
N SER A 358 -41.19 -20.53 3.64
CA SER A 358 -42.17 -20.73 4.71
C SER A 358 -41.49 -20.79 6.08
N ASP A 359 -41.79 -19.75 6.83
CA ASP A 359 -41.66 -19.57 8.27
C ASP A 359 -40.28 -19.64 8.94
N ARG A 360 -40.07 -18.57 9.71
CA ARG A 360 -39.05 -18.32 10.72
C ARG A 360 -38.66 -19.60 11.47
N GLY A 361 -37.51 -20.17 11.10
CA GLY A 361 -36.93 -21.30 11.80
C GLY A 361 -36.24 -22.25 10.83
N VAL A 362 -35.10 -21.85 10.26
CA VAL A 362 -34.33 -22.76 9.40
C VAL A 362 -33.67 -23.83 10.28
N SER A 363 -34.30 -24.99 10.36
CA SER A 363 -33.73 -26.20 10.96
C SER A 363 -32.52 -26.69 10.16
N TRP A 364 -31.40 -26.82 10.88
CA TRP A 364 -30.07 -27.25 10.42
C TRP A 364 -30.05 -28.63 9.72
N ALA A 365 -31.11 -29.44 9.89
CA ALA A 365 -31.25 -30.77 9.31
C ALA A 365 -31.23 -30.80 7.75
N LYS A 366 -31.54 -29.68 7.08
CA LYS A 366 -31.53 -29.62 5.60
C LYS A 366 -30.14 -29.43 4.97
N ARG A 367 -29.10 -29.03 5.73
CA ARG A 367 -27.71 -28.91 5.20
C ARG A 367 -27.05 -30.26 4.90
N GLN A 368 -27.46 -31.34 5.55
CA GLN A 368 -26.94 -32.69 5.25
C GLN A 368 -27.25 -33.17 3.82
N GLY A 369 -28.28 -32.62 3.17
CA GLY A 369 -28.61 -32.94 1.78
C GLY A 369 -27.61 -32.38 0.75
N LEU A 370 -26.93 -31.28 1.07
CA LEU A 370 -25.99 -30.59 0.16
C LEU A 370 -24.64 -31.30 0.08
N ALA A 371 -24.09 -31.76 1.22
CA ALA A 371 -22.83 -32.51 1.26
C ALA A 371 -22.93 -33.89 0.55
N LYS A 372 -24.09 -34.56 0.64
CA LYS A 372 -24.32 -35.84 -0.06
C LYS A 372 -24.45 -35.69 -1.58
N LYS A 373 -25.00 -34.58 -2.07
CA LYS A 373 -25.25 -34.37 -3.51
C LYS A 373 -24.01 -33.88 -4.26
N GLU A 374 -23.12 -33.13 -3.61
CA GLU A 374 -21.83 -32.74 -4.18
C GLU A 374 -20.84 -33.91 -4.28
N ASN A 375 -20.84 -34.84 -3.32
CA ASN A 375 -20.06 -36.09 -3.42
C ASN A 375 -20.53 -36.98 -4.59
N SER A 376 -21.81 -36.90 -4.98
CA SER A 376 -22.34 -37.64 -6.14
C SER A 376 -22.00 -36.98 -7.49
N LEU A 377 -21.78 -35.66 -7.53
CA LEU A 377 -21.42 -34.93 -8.76
C LEU A 377 -19.91 -34.84 -9.00
N LEU A 378 -19.10 -35.05 -7.96
CA LEU A 378 -17.63 -35.05 -8.02
C LEU A 378 -17.00 -36.45 -8.02
N GLY A 379 -17.82 -37.52 -8.12
CA GLY A 379 -17.35 -38.89 -8.25
C GLY A 379 -16.61 -39.14 -9.57
N ALA A 380 -15.35 -38.71 -9.64
CA ALA A 380 -14.32 -39.22 -10.56
C ALA A 380 -12.91 -38.65 -10.33
N VAL A 381 -12.66 -37.76 -9.35
CA VAL A 381 -11.30 -37.23 -9.12
C VAL A 381 -11.01 -37.04 -7.62
N GLU A 382 -11.18 -38.08 -6.83
CA GLU A 382 -10.47 -38.22 -5.55
C GLU A 382 -9.45 -39.34 -5.76
N SER A 383 -8.17 -38.97 -5.83
CA SER A 383 -7.08 -39.94 -5.85
C SER A 383 -7.07 -40.69 -4.50
N ASP A 384 -6.98 -42.02 -4.58
CA ASP A 384 -6.91 -42.97 -3.45
C ASP A 384 -5.96 -42.57 -2.31
N GLU A 385 -4.99 -41.68 -2.57
CA GLU A 385 -4.01 -41.19 -1.60
C GLU A 385 -4.63 -40.37 -0.45
N ASP A 386 -5.65 -39.56 -0.73
CA ASP A 386 -6.27 -38.69 0.30
C ASP A 386 -7.19 -39.50 1.21
N ALA A 387 -7.91 -40.49 0.66
CA ALA A 387 -8.72 -41.44 1.44
C ALA A 387 -7.83 -42.32 2.34
N GLN A 388 -6.66 -42.73 1.85
CA GLN A 388 -5.67 -43.47 2.64
C GLN A 388 -5.09 -42.63 3.79
N PHE A 389 -4.85 -41.33 3.57
CA PHE A 389 -4.35 -40.43 4.61
C PHE A 389 -5.34 -40.29 5.79
N PHE A 390 -6.62 -40.05 5.52
CA PHE A 390 -7.63 -39.91 6.58
C PHE A 390 -7.97 -41.24 7.27
N SER A 391 -7.94 -42.36 6.54
CA SER A 391 -8.02 -43.70 7.12
C SER A 391 -6.87 -43.97 8.10
N HIS A 392 -5.64 -43.58 7.74
CA HIS A 392 -4.46 -43.79 8.59
C HIS A 392 -4.50 -42.93 9.87
N VAL A 393 -5.01 -41.69 9.79
CA VAL A 393 -5.20 -40.81 10.95
C VAL A 393 -6.30 -41.34 11.87
N ALA A 394 -7.40 -41.89 11.32
CA ALA A 394 -8.47 -42.50 12.09
C ALA A 394 -8.05 -43.83 12.75
N ALA A 395 -7.12 -44.58 12.15
CA ALA A 395 -6.53 -45.78 12.75
C ALA A 395 -5.58 -45.43 13.91
N MET A 396 -4.80 -44.35 13.81
CA MET A 396 -3.92 -43.90 14.90
C MET A 396 -4.68 -43.41 16.14
N ARG A 397 -5.92 -42.94 15.98
CA ARG A 397 -6.76 -42.45 17.10
C ARG A 397 -7.48 -43.56 17.87
N ARG A 398 -7.70 -44.73 17.26
CA ARG A 398 -8.39 -45.87 17.88
C ARG A 398 -7.46 -46.83 18.64
N GLY A 399 -6.16 -46.57 18.65
CA GLY A 399 -5.14 -47.40 19.31
C GLY A 399 -4.40 -46.71 20.45
N ARG A 400 -5.09 -45.95 21.31
CA ARG A 400 -4.54 -45.46 22.59
C ARG A 400 -5.52 -45.66 23.73
#